data_AF-A0A534S2F1-F1
#
_entry.id   AF-A0A534S2F1-F1
#
_cell.length_a   1.000
_cell.length_b   1.000
_cell.length_c   1.000
_cell.angle_alpha   90.00
_cell.angle_beta   90.00
_cell.angle_gamma   90.00
#
_symmetry.space_group_name_H-M   'P 1'
#
loop_
_entity.id
_entity.type
_entity.pdbx_description
1 polymer ?
#
loop_
_entity_poly.entity_id
_entity_poly.type
_entity_poly.pdbx_seq_one_letter_code
_entity_poly.pdbx_strand_id
1 'polypeptide(L)'
;MAAGERAGPRTRGRPQGVSRAELDLRKSVQARSDEPLAESLEALRRLVEEERGFDLYQAVSGAKERLSSLDETEFVFDCPPTMIRTRVTRADFERWIARELGEIDACAARVLDAAGLAANAIDVVFMTGGTSMVPAVRHLFERRFGSDKVRFGGEFVSVARGLALYARHKEPTP
;
A
#
# COMPACT_ATOMS: atom_id res chain seq x y z
N MET A 1 -52.31 22.10 20.95
CA MET A 1 -52.39 21.07 22.02
C MET A 1 -52.68 19.75 21.33
N ALA A 2 -51.65 18.96 21.01
CA ALA A 2 -51.14 17.81 21.79
C ALA A 2 -52.17 16.66 21.82
N ALA A 3 -51.90 15.39 21.54
CA ALA A 3 -50.69 14.61 21.27
C ALA A 3 -51.17 13.35 20.49
N GLY A 4 -50.37 12.72 19.64
CA GLY A 4 -49.39 11.73 20.09
C GLY A 4 -49.59 10.43 19.31
N GLU A 5 -48.93 10.34 18.16
CA GLU A 5 -48.87 9.17 17.28
C GLU A 5 -48.05 8.06 17.96
N ARG A 6 -48.69 6.91 18.25
CA ARG A 6 -48.04 5.77 18.90
C ARG A 6 -47.23 4.97 17.88
N ALA A 7 -45.91 5.13 17.94
CA ALA A 7 -44.96 4.29 17.24
C ALA A 7 -45.02 2.83 17.74
N GLY A 8 -45.21 1.89 16.81
CA GLY A 8 -45.10 0.45 17.06
C GLY A 8 -43.67 0.02 17.42
N PRO A 9 -43.48 -1.16 18.01
CA PRO A 9 -42.20 -1.57 18.56
C PRO A 9 -41.18 -1.78 17.44
N ARG A 10 -40.12 -0.95 17.46
CA ARG A 10 -38.92 -1.18 16.65
C ARG A 10 -38.32 -2.51 17.05
N THR A 11 -38.35 -3.47 16.13
CA THR A 11 -37.68 -4.76 16.27
C THR A 11 -36.18 -4.51 16.40
N ARG A 12 -35.62 -4.78 17.59
CA ARG A 12 -34.17 -4.90 17.77
C ARG A 12 -33.69 -6.02 16.83
N GLY A 13 -32.84 -5.67 15.86
CA GLY A 13 -32.13 -6.65 15.04
C GLY A 13 -31.41 -7.64 15.96
N ARG A 14 -31.72 -8.93 15.80
CA ARG A 14 -30.98 -10.02 16.44
C ARG A 14 -29.49 -9.90 16.08
N PRO A 15 -28.55 -10.14 17.01
CA PRO A 15 -27.17 -10.37 16.60
C PRO A 15 -27.15 -11.57 15.64
N GLN A 16 -26.62 -11.36 14.43
CA GLN A 16 -26.47 -12.45 13.47
C GLN A 16 -25.51 -13.48 14.10
N GLY A 17 -26.01 -14.70 14.28
CA GLY A 17 -25.22 -15.78 14.85
C GLY A 17 -24.02 -16.09 13.96
N VAL A 18 -22.86 -16.22 14.60
CA VAL A 18 -21.62 -16.69 13.99
C VAL A 18 -21.89 -17.91 13.11
N SER A 19 -21.44 -17.86 11.85
CA SER A 19 -21.65 -18.96 10.88
C SER A 19 -20.99 -20.24 11.37
N ARG A 20 -21.58 -21.42 11.08
CA ARG A 20 -20.95 -22.72 11.36
C ARG A 20 -19.54 -22.82 10.77
N ALA A 21 -19.33 -22.28 9.57
CA ALA A 21 -18.01 -22.25 8.93
C ALA A 21 -17.00 -21.40 9.72
N GLU A 22 -17.45 -20.33 10.35
CA GLU A 22 -16.63 -19.43 11.16
C GLU A 22 -16.31 -20.06 12.53
N LEU A 23 -17.25 -20.81 13.11
CA LEU A 23 -17.03 -21.64 14.30
C LEU A 23 -16.08 -22.81 14.03
N ASP A 24 -16.17 -23.45 12.86
CA ASP A 24 -15.30 -24.56 12.47
C ASP A 24 -13.89 -24.08 12.13
N LEU A 25 -13.75 -22.90 11.51
CA LEU A 25 -12.46 -22.23 11.34
C LEU A 25 -11.83 -21.90 12.70
N ARG A 26 -12.62 -21.34 13.65
CA ARG A 26 -12.16 -21.08 15.03
C ARG A 26 -11.63 -22.34 15.71
N LYS A 27 -12.40 -23.44 15.68
CA LYS A 27 -12.03 -24.71 16.32
C LYS A 27 -10.80 -25.35 15.68
N SER A 28 -10.70 -25.32 14.36
CA SER A 28 -9.57 -25.92 13.63
C SER A 28 -8.26 -25.15 13.85
N VAL A 29 -8.34 -23.83 13.98
CA VAL A 29 -7.23 -22.97 14.38
C VAL A 29 -6.78 -23.29 15.81
N GLN A 30 -7.69 -23.27 16.78
CA GLN A 30 -7.37 -23.48 18.20
C GLN A 30 -6.77 -24.86 18.49
N ALA A 31 -7.20 -25.89 17.76
CA ALA A 31 -6.71 -27.26 17.93
C ALA A 31 -5.30 -27.51 17.34
N ARG A 32 -4.75 -26.58 16.56
CA ARG A 32 -3.48 -26.74 15.83
C ARG A 32 -2.46 -25.63 16.09
N SER A 33 -2.79 -24.70 16.98
CA SER A 33 -1.95 -23.54 17.25
C SER A 33 -1.01 -23.82 18.42
N ASP A 34 0.30 -23.74 18.18
CA ASP A 34 1.24 -23.40 19.23
C ASP A 34 0.89 -22.00 19.77
N GLU A 35 1.21 -21.72 21.04
CA GLU A 35 0.85 -20.48 21.76
C GLU A 35 1.05 -19.17 20.93
N PRO A 36 2.16 -19.00 20.17
CA PRO A 36 2.37 -17.80 19.35
C PRO A 36 1.42 -17.64 18.15
N LEU A 37 0.95 -18.75 17.57
CA LEU A 37 0.01 -18.71 16.45
C LEU A 37 -1.40 -18.33 16.93
N ALA A 38 -1.79 -18.81 18.12
CA ALA A 38 -3.06 -18.46 18.74
C ALA A 38 -3.14 -16.95 19.05
N GLU A 39 -2.08 -16.37 19.60
CA GLU A 39 -1.98 -14.92 19.86
C GLU A 39 -2.07 -14.09 18.57
N SER A 40 -1.38 -14.52 17.50
CA SER A 40 -1.39 -13.83 16.22
C SER A 40 -2.78 -13.82 15.56
N LEU A 41 -3.52 -14.92 15.68
CA LEU A 41 -4.86 -15.05 15.12
C LEU A 41 -5.90 -14.26 15.91
N GLU A 42 -5.73 -14.17 17.23
CA GLU A 42 -6.56 -13.30 18.07
C GLU A 42 -6.31 -11.81 17.77
N ALA A 43 -5.05 -11.41 17.56
CA ALA A 43 -4.71 -10.05 17.13
C ALA A 43 -5.33 -9.71 15.76
N LEU A 44 -5.27 -10.65 14.80
CA LEU A 44 -5.91 -10.49 13.50
C LEU A 44 -7.43 -10.35 13.61
N ARG A 45 -8.08 -11.16 14.46
CA ARG A 45 -9.51 -11.06 14.74
C ARG A 45 -9.89 -9.67 15.24
N ARG A 46 -9.17 -9.14 16.24
CA ARG A 46 -9.42 -7.80 16.78
C ARG A 46 -9.17 -6.71 15.76
N LEU A 47 -8.11 -6.80 14.96
CA LEU A 47 -7.85 -5.84 13.88
C LEU A 47 -9.06 -5.71 12.96
N VAL A 48 -9.70 -6.84 12.61
CA VAL A 48 -10.89 -6.86 11.76
C VAL A 48 -12.12 -6.32 12.51
N GLU A 49 -12.37 -6.79 13.74
CA GLU A 49 -13.56 -6.40 14.52
C GLU A 49 -13.54 -4.93 14.97
N GLU A 50 -12.36 -4.37 15.23
CA GLU A 50 -12.16 -2.97 15.63
C GLU A 50 -11.86 -2.05 14.45
N GLU A 51 -11.96 -2.57 13.21
CA GLU A 51 -11.75 -1.81 11.97
C GLU A 51 -10.39 -1.06 11.92
N ARG A 52 -9.35 -1.61 12.58
CA ARG A 52 -8.01 -1.01 12.73
C ARG A 52 -7.16 -1.07 11.46
N GLY A 53 -7.76 -1.44 10.32
CA GLY A 53 -7.05 -1.58 9.04
C GLY A 53 -6.37 -0.29 8.58
N PHE A 54 -6.98 0.87 8.85
CA PHE A 54 -6.39 2.17 8.52
C PHE A 54 -5.12 2.47 9.32
N ASP A 55 -5.12 2.16 10.62
CA ASP A 55 -3.95 2.35 11.47
C ASP A 55 -2.79 1.45 11.06
N LEU A 56 -3.09 0.19 10.72
CA LEU A 56 -2.10 -0.73 10.18
C LEU A 56 -1.53 -0.20 8.86
N TYR A 57 -2.39 0.29 7.97
CA TYR A 57 -1.97 0.89 6.72
C TYR A 57 -1.03 2.08 6.93
N GLN A 58 -1.33 2.97 7.90
CA GLN A 58 -0.46 4.10 8.22
C GLN A 58 0.88 3.64 8.79
N ALA A 59 0.89 2.64 9.68
CA ALA A 59 2.12 2.08 10.24
C ALA A 59 3.02 1.48 9.13
N VAL A 60 2.43 0.71 8.21
CA VAL A 60 3.13 0.12 7.07
C VAL A 60 3.64 1.20 6.11
N SER A 61 2.80 2.19 5.79
CA SER A 61 3.16 3.29 4.89
C SER A 61 4.31 4.11 5.46
N GLY A 62 4.27 4.44 6.75
CA GLY A 62 5.34 5.16 7.43
C GLY A 62 6.64 4.36 7.48
N ALA A 63 6.57 3.03 7.68
CA ALA A 63 7.76 2.17 7.62
C ALA A 63 8.38 2.17 6.21
N LYS A 64 7.56 2.03 5.16
CA LYS A 64 8.00 2.11 3.75
C LYS A 64 8.67 3.46 3.44
N GLU A 65 8.07 4.56 3.87
CA GLU A 65 8.62 5.91 3.66
C GLU A 65 9.98 6.07 4.36
N ARG A 66 10.11 5.62 5.61
CA ARG A 66 11.41 5.61 6.32
C ARG A 66 12.43 4.73 5.60
N LEU A 67 12.03 3.54 5.14
CA LEU A 67 12.86 2.63 4.34
C LEU A 67 13.14 3.13 2.92
N SER A 68 12.64 4.31 2.52
CA SER A 68 13.06 4.96 1.29
C SER A 68 14.34 5.79 1.53
N SER A 69 14.57 6.25 2.75
CA SER A 69 15.74 7.07 3.13
C SER A 69 16.73 6.34 4.04
N LEU A 70 16.29 5.32 4.79
CA LEU A 70 17.08 4.57 5.77
C LEU A 70 17.19 3.10 5.38
N ASP A 71 18.29 2.45 5.78
CA ASP A 71 18.49 1.01 5.50
C ASP A 71 17.71 0.11 6.45
N GLU A 72 17.19 0.65 7.54
CA GLU A 72 16.31 -0.06 8.47
C GLU A 72 15.42 0.89 9.25
N THR A 73 14.35 0.32 9.81
CA THR A 73 13.45 1.01 10.69
C THR A 73 12.79 0.06 11.68
N GLU A 74 12.29 0.61 12.78
CA GLU A 74 11.39 -0.13 13.65
C GLU A 74 9.95 0.01 13.13
N PHE A 75 9.31 -1.14 12.89
CA PHE A 75 7.89 -1.23 12.65
C PHE A 75 7.19 -1.43 13.99
N VAL A 76 6.27 -0.52 14.30
CA VAL A 76 5.45 -0.56 15.52
C VAL A 76 3.98 -0.49 15.11
N PHE A 77 3.20 -1.48 15.52
CA PHE A 77 1.76 -1.48 15.39
C PHE A 77 1.12 -1.97 16.69
N ASP A 78 0.32 -1.10 17.30
CA ASP A 78 -0.32 -1.33 18.59
C ASP A 78 -1.76 -1.83 18.39
N CYS A 79 -1.99 -3.10 18.73
CA CYS A 79 -3.28 -3.77 18.67
C CYS A 79 -3.46 -4.65 19.91
N PRO A 80 -3.73 -4.05 21.09
CA PRO A 80 -3.79 -4.78 22.35
C PRO A 80 -4.69 -6.03 22.25
N PRO A 81 -4.36 -7.14 22.93
CA PRO A 81 -3.23 -7.32 23.84
C PRO A 81 -1.87 -7.46 23.12
N THR A 82 -1.85 -7.53 21.78
CA THR A 82 -0.64 -7.81 21.00
C THR A 82 -0.01 -6.53 20.47
N MET A 83 1.28 -6.34 20.74
CA MET A 83 2.06 -5.27 20.12
C MET A 83 3.02 -5.88 19.12
N ILE A 84 2.93 -5.47 17.85
CA ILE A 84 3.93 -5.85 16.85
C ILE A 84 5.02 -4.80 16.90
N ARG A 85 6.20 -5.21 17.38
CA ARG A 85 7.41 -4.39 17.38
C ARG A 85 8.53 -5.19 16.75
N THR A 86 8.96 -4.81 15.56
CA THR A 86 9.99 -5.56 14.82
C THR A 86 10.91 -4.63 14.04
N ARG A 87 12.19 -5.02 13.95
CA ARG A 87 13.15 -4.37 13.06
C ARG A 87 12.90 -4.87 11.64
N VAL A 88 12.71 -3.93 10.72
CA VAL A 88 12.56 -4.21 9.29
C VAL A 88 13.71 -3.56 8.55
N THR A 89 14.41 -4.33 7.72
CA THR A 89 15.47 -3.79 6.86
C THR A 89 14.91 -3.43 5.48
N ARG A 90 15.61 -2.53 4.78
CA ARG A 90 15.33 -2.21 3.37
C ARG A 90 15.42 -3.47 2.51
N ALA A 91 16.41 -4.33 2.76
CA ALA A 91 16.59 -5.59 2.05
C ALA A 91 15.39 -6.55 2.24
N ASP A 92 14.81 -6.59 3.45
CA ASP A 92 13.58 -7.37 3.68
C ASP A 92 12.40 -6.83 2.88
N PHE A 93 12.19 -5.52 2.92
CA PHE A 93 11.14 -4.87 2.16
C PHE A 93 11.30 -5.10 0.66
N GLU A 94 12.50 -4.91 0.11
CA GLU A 94 12.80 -5.14 -1.30
C GLU A 94 12.60 -6.60 -1.72
N ARG A 95 12.90 -7.57 -0.84
CA ARG A 95 12.58 -8.98 -1.05
C ARG A 95 11.07 -9.20 -1.11
N TRP A 96 10.29 -8.57 -0.23
CA TRP A 96 8.83 -8.73 -0.20
C TRP A 96 8.15 -8.18 -1.46
N ILE A 97 8.68 -7.11 -2.05
CA ILE A 97 8.12 -6.50 -3.27
C ILE A 97 8.77 -6.98 -4.57
N ALA A 98 9.62 -8.02 -4.51
CA ALA A 98 10.40 -8.47 -5.67
C ALA A 98 9.53 -8.88 -6.86
N ARG A 99 8.34 -9.43 -6.61
CA ARG A 99 7.38 -9.79 -7.65
C ARG A 99 6.84 -8.56 -8.35
N GLU A 100 6.40 -7.57 -7.59
CA GLU A 100 5.86 -6.30 -8.08
C GLU A 100 6.92 -5.51 -8.87
N LEU A 101 8.19 -5.56 -8.44
CA LEU A 101 9.30 -5.02 -9.21
C LEU A 101 9.44 -5.72 -10.57
N GLY A 102 9.32 -7.04 -10.62
CA GLY A 102 9.31 -7.79 -11.88
C GLY A 102 8.15 -7.42 -12.80
N GLU A 103 6.96 -7.16 -12.23
CA GLU A 103 5.78 -6.72 -13.00
C GLU A 103 5.98 -5.32 -13.60
N ILE A 104 6.58 -4.39 -12.84
CA ILE A 104 6.97 -3.05 -13.32
C ILE A 104 7.98 -3.17 -14.47
N ASP A 105 8.99 -4.03 -14.31
CA ASP A 105 10.05 -4.28 -15.30
C ASP A 105 9.47 -4.79 -16.63
N ALA A 106 8.57 -5.77 -16.53
CA ALA A 106 7.87 -6.35 -17.67
C ALA A 106 6.92 -5.34 -18.32
N CYS A 107 6.29 -4.46 -17.55
CA CYS A 107 5.48 -3.38 -18.09
C CYS A 107 6.32 -2.41 -18.94
N ALA A 108 7.48 -1.98 -18.43
CA ALA A 108 8.40 -1.14 -19.18
C ALA A 108 8.88 -1.80 -20.48
N ALA A 109 9.18 -3.11 -20.45
CA ALA A 109 9.53 -3.87 -21.64
C ALA A 109 8.41 -3.88 -22.69
N ARG A 110 7.17 -4.17 -22.29
CA ARG A 110 6.02 -4.15 -23.21
C ARG A 110 5.79 -2.78 -23.87
N VAL A 111 6.03 -1.69 -23.14
CA VAL A 111 5.92 -0.33 -23.68
C VAL A 111 6.97 -0.08 -24.76
N LEU A 112 8.21 -0.52 -24.52
CA LEU A 112 9.30 -0.42 -25.50
C LEU A 112 9.01 -1.26 -26.75
N ASP A 113 8.54 -2.50 -26.58
CA ASP A 113 8.19 -3.39 -27.67
C ASP A 113 7.06 -2.80 -28.52
N ALA A 114 6.02 -2.27 -27.87
CA ALA A 114 4.90 -1.60 -28.56
C ALA A 114 5.34 -0.34 -29.33
N ALA A 115 6.38 0.34 -28.86
CA ALA A 115 6.96 1.51 -29.53
C ALA A 115 8.01 1.13 -30.60
N GLY A 116 8.44 -0.14 -30.66
CA GLY A 116 9.54 -0.57 -31.53
C GLY A 116 10.88 0.05 -31.16
N LEU A 117 11.07 0.43 -29.89
CA LEU A 117 12.26 1.13 -29.39
C LEU A 117 13.09 0.22 -28.50
N ALA A 118 14.41 0.27 -28.67
CA ALA A 118 15.34 -0.30 -27.69
C ALA A 118 15.49 0.65 -26.49
N ALA A 119 15.79 0.11 -25.30
CA ALA A 119 15.96 0.92 -24.08
C ALA A 119 17.07 2.00 -24.21
N ASN A 120 18.10 1.73 -25.01
CA ASN A 120 19.18 2.69 -25.26
C ASN A 120 18.74 3.88 -26.14
N ALA A 121 17.66 3.76 -26.90
CA ALA A 121 17.08 4.83 -27.72
C ALA A 121 16.25 5.82 -26.90
N ILE A 122 16.00 5.54 -25.61
CA ILE A 122 15.36 6.48 -24.70
C ILE A 122 16.39 7.49 -24.24
N ASP A 123 16.09 8.79 -24.39
CA ASP A 123 16.97 9.87 -23.96
C ASP A 123 16.81 10.20 -22.47
N VAL A 124 15.56 10.20 -21.98
CA VAL A 124 15.23 10.61 -20.61
C VAL A 124 14.09 9.78 -20.04
N VAL A 125 14.21 9.39 -18.77
CA VAL A 125 13.18 8.73 -17.99
C VAL A 125 12.79 9.63 -16.82
N PHE A 126 11.56 10.15 -16.85
CA PHE A 126 11.03 10.96 -15.75
C PHE A 126 10.26 10.08 -14.77
N MET A 127 10.77 10.01 -13.53
CA MET A 127 10.12 9.25 -12.47
C MET A 127 9.03 10.10 -11.79
N THR A 128 7.82 9.56 -11.67
CA THR A 128 6.67 10.25 -11.06
C THR A 128 5.97 9.37 -10.01
N GLY A 129 5.26 10.02 -9.07
CA GLY A 129 4.58 9.38 -7.96
C GLY A 129 5.49 9.01 -6.78
N GLY A 130 4.93 8.94 -5.57
CA GLY A 130 5.70 8.68 -4.34
C GLY A 130 6.42 7.33 -4.33
N THR A 131 5.87 6.29 -4.98
CA THR A 131 6.51 4.97 -5.06
C THR A 131 7.84 4.99 -5.82
N SER A 132 8.05 5.98 -6.70
CA SER A 132 9.36 6.14 -7.38
C SER A 132 10.51 6.54 -6.45
N MET A 133 10.20 6.96 -5.23
CA MET A 133 11.20 7.24 -4.18
C MET A 133 11.76 5.97 -3.53
N VAL A 134 11.13 4.81 -3.73
CA VAL A 134 11.64 3.53 -3.26
C VAL A 134 12.93 3.18 -4.04
N PRO A 135 14.07 2.96 -3.36
CA PRO A 135 15.34 2.75 -4.07
C PRO A 135 15.35 1.55 -5.01
N ALA A 136 14.73 0.42 -4.68
CA ALA A 136 14.62 -0.69 -5.62
C ALA A 136 13.92 -0.33 -6.94
N VAL A 137 12.89 0.53 -6.90
CA VAL A 137 12.20 1.01 -8.12
C VAL A 137 13.14 1.91 -8.91
N ARG A 138 13.85 2.83 -8.24
CA ARG A 138 14.87 3.66 -8.87
C ARG A 138 15.94 2.82 -9.57
N HIS A 139 16.57 1.90 -8.84
CA HIS A 139 17.62 1.05 -9.37
C HIS A 139 17.13 0.19 -10.55
N LEU A 140 15.86 -0.23 -10.55
CA LEU A 140 15.26 -0.95 -11.67
C LEU A 140 15.34 -0.14 -12.97
N PHE A 141 14.92 1.13 -12.93
CA PHE A 141 14.96 2.00 -14.10
C PHE A 141 16.37 2.42 -14.47
N GLU A 142 17.24 2.68 -13.50
CA GLU A 142 18.66 3.00 -13.76
C GLU A 142 19.39 1.83 -14.43
N ARG A 143 19.16 0.59 -13.99
CA ARG A 143 19.74 -0.60 -14.65
C ARG A 143 19.25 -0.77 -16.09
N ARG A 144 18.00 -0.39 -16.38
CA ARG A 144 17.40 -0.56 -17.71
C ARG A 144 17.86 0.50 -18.70
N PHE A 145 17.81 1.75 -18.28
CA PHE A 145 17.94 2.91 -19.18
C PHE A 145 19.29 3.61 -19.06
N GLY A 146 20.03 3.38 -17.98
CA GLY A 146 21.23 4.13 -17.61
C GLY A 146 20.91 5.18 -16.54
N SER A 147 21.76 5.29 -15.51
CA SER A 147 21.59 6.24 -14.41
C SER A 147 21.64 7.70 -14.87
N ASP A 148 22.37 7.97 -15.95
CA ASP A 148 22.48 9.27 -16.60
C ASP A 148 21.19 9.72 -17.31
N LYS A 149 20.22 8.81 -17.51
CA LYS A 149 18.95 9.10 -18.19
C LYS A 149 17.76 9.26 -17.24
N VAL A 150 17.87 8.77 -16.01
CA VAL A 150 16.78 8.87 -15.02
C VAL A 150 16.78 10.25 -14.35
N ARG A 151 15.61 10.87 -14.23
CA ARG A 151 15.42 12.20 -13.62
C ARG A 151 14.45 12.14 -12.45
N PHE A 152 14.83 12.85 -11.39
CA PHE A 152 14.12 13.01 -10.12
C PHE A 152 13.81 14.49 -9.85
N GLY A 153 12.97 14.79 -8.86
CA GLY A 153 12.75 16.16 -8.38
C GLY A 153 11.41 16.79 -8.78
N GLY A 154 10.41 15.97 -9.03
CA GLY A 154 9.05 16.40 -9.39
C GLY A 154 8.00 15.34 -9.14
N GLU A 155 8.29 14.34 -8.31
CA GLU A 155 7.54 13.10 -8.15
C GLU A 155 6.07 13.39 -7.78
N PHE A 156 5.84 14.41 -6.95
CA PHE A 156 4.51 14.80 -6.48
C PHE A 156 3.84 15.92 -7.28
N VAL A 157 4.62 16.70 -8.05
CA VAL A 157 4.13 17.97 -8.63
C VAL A 157 4.26 18.01 -10.16
N SER A 158 4.95 17.07 -10.77
CA SER A 158 5.21 17.00 -12.22
C SER A 158 3.91 16.97 -13.03
N VAL A 159 2.97 16.12 -12.65
CA VAL A 159 1.66 15.99 -13.31
C VAL A 159 0.86 17.29 -13.18
N ALA A 160 0.73 17.83 -11.97
CA ALA A 160 0.00 19.07 -11.72
C ALA A 160 0.61 20.26 -12.49
N ARG A 161 1.94 20.36 -12.52
CA ARG A 161 2.66 21.37 -13.33
C ARG A 161 2.38 21.21 -14.81
N GLY A 162 2.43 19.99 -15.34
CA GLY A 162 2.13 19.71 -16.75
C GLY A 162 0.71 20.14 -17.12
N LEU A 163 -0.28 19.84 -16.28
CA LEU A 163 -1.66 20.25 -16.48
C LEU A 163 -1.83 21.78 -16.44
N ALA A 164 -1.17 22.45 -15.49
CA ALA A 164 -1.21 23.91 -15.40
C ALA A 164 -0.60 24.59 -16.62
N LEU A 165 0.53 24.07 -17.14
CA LEU A 165 1.15 24.56 -18.37
C LEU A 165 0.25 24.34 -19.59
N TYR A 166 -0.38 23.17 -19.68
CA TYR A 166 -1.33 22.87 -20.75
C TYR A 166 -2.54 23.81 -20.74
N ALA A 167 -3.10 24.09 -19.55
CA ALA A 167 -4.21 25.02 -19.40
C ALA A 167 -3.84 26.43 -19.87
N ARG A 168 -2.66 26.94 -19.47
CA ARG A 168 -2.13 28.24 -19.93
C ARG A 168 -1.94 28.32 -21.44
N HIS A 169 -1.54 27.23 -22.10
CA HIS A 169 -1.42 27.19 -23.55
C HIS A 169 -2.77 27.16 -24.28
N LYS A 170 -3.86 26.76 -23.60
CA LYS A 170 -5.21 26.72 -24.17
C LYS A 170 -6.02 27.99 -23.94
N GLU A 171 -5.59 28.89 -23.07
CA GLU A 171 -6.20 30.22 -22.96
C GLU A 171 -5.91 31.00 -24.25
N PRO A 172 -6.94 31.50 -24.97
CA PRO A 172 -6.69 32.47 -26.02
C PRO A 172 -6.05 33.70 -25.37
N THR A 173 -4.91 34.14 -25.89
CA THR A 173 -4.33 35.44 -25.52
C THR A 173 -5.42 36.52 -25.66
N PRO A 174 -5.64 37.36 -24.63
CA PRO A 174 -6.63 38.43 -24.68
C PRO A 174 -6.32 39.49 -25.75
#